data_AF-A0AA35WZV5-F1
#
_entry.id   AF-A0AA35WZV5-F1
#
_cell.length_a   1.000
_cell.length_b   1.000
_cell.length_c   1.000
_cell.angle_alpha   90.00
_cell.angle_beta   90.00
_cell.angle_gamma   90.00
#
_symmetry.space_group_name_H-M   'P 1'
#
loop_
_entity.id
_entity.type
_entity.pdbx_description
1 polymer ?
#
loop_
_entity_poly.entity_id
_entity_poly.type
_entity_poly.pdbx_seq_one_letter_code
_entity_poly.pdbx_strand_id
1 'polypeptide(L)'
;MKESSGTILSVQQGVFRTNCMDCLDRTNVVQSLLAHRALQDQLQKMNLLGDNEHIEEYKGFEYVFKNVWADNADVCANQYAGTGALKTDFTRTGKRTFLGLLKDGYNSAVRYYYNNFNDGYKQDAIDVFLGNYVVNRMETSSMPDVQRAQKYYLI
;
A
#
# COMPACT_ATOMS: atom_id res chain seq x y z
N MET A 1 20.10 -8.41 -11.59
CA MET A 1 19.89 -9.27 -12.79
C MET A 1 20.99 -10.34 -12.78
N LYS A 2 20.62 -11.60 -13.04
CA LYS A 2 21.51 -12.75 -12.95
C LYS A 2 21.25 -13.65 -14.17
N GLU A 3 22.30 -14.20 -14.76
CA GLU A 3 22.19 -15.16 -15.85
C GLU A 3 21.82 -16.56 -15.35
N SER A 4 21.40 -17.43 -16.28
CA SER A 4 21.24 -18.87 -16.03
C SER A 4 22.54 -19.54 -15.56
N SER A 5 23.70 -19.00 -15.97
CA SER A 5 25.05 -19.42 -15.55
C SER A 5 25.35 -19.15 -14.08
N GLY A 6 24.57 -18.29 -13.43
CA GLY A 6 24.81 -17.85 -12.06
C GLY A 6 25.57 -16.52 -11.96
N THR A 7 26.01 -15.96 -13.07
CA THR A 7 26.77 -14.70 -13.11
C THR A 7 25.86 -13.50 -12.81
N ILE A 8 26.32 -12.61 -11.93
CA ILE A 8 25.61 -11.38 -11.58
C ILE A 8 25.90 -10.32 -12.65
N LEU A 9 24.85 -9.87 -13.35
CA LEU A 9 24.96 -8.85 -14.40
C LEU A 9 24.78 -7.43 -13.88
N SER A 10 23.96 -7.27 -12.84
CA SER A 10 23.65 -5.94 -12.29
C SER A 10 23.04 -6.07 -10.89
N VAL A 11 23.40 -5.13 -10.02
CA VAL A 11 22.90 -5.03 -8.64
C VAL A 11 22.18 -3.68 -8.48
N GLN A 12 21.03 -3.70 -7.82
CA GLN A 12 20.28 -2.50 -7.47
C GLN A 12 21.08 -1.65 -6.48
N GLN A 13 21.35 -0.40 -6.83
CA GLN A 13 22.19 0.51 -6.04
C GLN A 13 21.38 1.46 -5.13
N GLY A 14 20.05 1.47 -5.25
CA GLY A 14 19.22 2.40 -4.51
C GLY A 14 17.74 2.01 -4.49
N VAL A 15 16.98 2.68 -3.63
CA VAL A 15 15.55 2.42 -3.42
C VAL A 15 14.76 3.72 -3.45
N PHE A 16 13.54 3.67 -3.99
CA PHE A 16 12.59 4.77 -3.88
C PHE A 16 11.75 4.58 -2.63
N ARG A 17 11.76 5.58 -1.74
CA ARG A 17 10.86 5.62 -0.60
C ARG A 17 9.74 6.62 -0.88
N THR A 18 8.51 6.11 -0.97
CA THR A 18 7.31 6.93 -1.14
C THR A 18 6.56 7.01 0.19
N ASN A 19 6.42 8.20 0.75
CA ASN A 19 5.56 8.46 1.89
C ASN A 19 4.34 9.28 1.44
N CYS A 20 3.18 9.04 2.04
CA CYS A 20 2.01 9.89 1.84
C CYS A 20 1.29 10.08 3.18
N MET A 21 0.96 11.33 3.49
CA MET A 21 0.28 11.70 4.75
C MET A 21 -1.17 11.21 4.76
N ASP A 22 -1.86 11.20 3.61
CA ASP A 22 -3.32 11.08 3.59
C ASP A 22 -3.91 9.77 3.02
N CYS A 23 -3.13 8.86 2.42
CA CYS A 23 -3.60 7.50 2.11
C CYS A 23 -2.52 6.62 1.44
N LEU A 24 -2.57 5.34 1.76
CA LEU A 24 -1.82 4.25 1.12
C LEU A 24 -2.13 4.12 -0.39
N ASP A 25 -3.31 4.57 -0.82
CA ASP A 25 -3.75 4.44 -2.21
C ASP A 25 -2.91 5.33 -3.16
N ARG A 26 -2.46 6.52 -2.72
CA ARG A 26 -1.59 7.40 -3.53
C ARG A 26 -0.17 6.86 -3.64
N THR A 27 0.36 6.25 -2.58
CA THR A 27 1.68 5.59 -2.66
C THR A 27 1.66 4.40 -3.59
N ASN A 28 0.60 3.58 -3.57
CA ASN A 28 0.51 2.39 -4.44
C ASN A 28 0.52 2.76 -5.93
N VAL A 29 -0.15 3.85 -6.32
CA VAL A 29 -0.14 4.33 -7.71
C VAL A 29 1.26 4.77 -8.14
N VAL A 30 1.99 5.53 -7.30
CA VAL A 30 3.35 5.95 -7.64
C VAL A 30 4.29 4.76 -7.73
N GLN A 31 4.17 3.81 -6.80
CA GLN A 31 4.97 2.59 -6.78
C GLN A 31 4.69 1.70 -8.01
N SER A 32 3.44 1.57 -8.44
CA SER A 32 3.10 0.77 -9.63
C SER A 32 3.69 1.38 -10.91
N LEU A 33 3.71 2.71 -11.03
CA LEU A 33 4.35 3.41 -12.15
C LEU A 33 5.87 3.21 -12.16
N LEU A 34 6.52 3.33 -11.00
CA LEU A 34 7.96 3.06 -10.89
C LEU A 34 8.30 1.61 -11.23
N ALA A 35 7.48 0.67 -10.76
CA ALA A 35 7.66 -0.74 -11.07
C ALA A 35 7.42 -1.05 -12.55
N HIS A 36 6.42 -0.43 -13.18
CA HIS A 36 6.15 -0.57 -14.61
C HIS A 36 7.34 -0.10 -15.45
N ARG A 37 7.88 1.09 -15.14
CA ARG A 37 9.06 1.63 -15.81
C ARG A 37 10.29 0.73 -15.63
N ALA A 38 10.54 0.27 -14.40
CA ALA A 38 11.65 -0.62 -14.11
C ALA A 38 11.53 -1.97 -14.84
N LEU A 39 10.29 -2.48 -14.98
CA LEU A 39 10.01 -3.72 -15.69
C LEU A 39 10.23 -3.58 -17.20
N GLN A 40 9.84 -2.44 -17.79
CA GLN A 40 10.13 -2.16 -19.19
C GLN A 40 11.64 -2.17 -19.46
N ASP A 41 12.41 -1.44 -18.65
CA ASP A 41 13.87 -1.40 -18.77
C ASP A 41 14.50 -2.80 -18.61
N GLN A 42 13.93 -3.66 -17.76
CA GLN A 42 14.39 -5.05 -17.58
C GLN A 42 14.08 -5.92 -18.79
N LEU A 43 12.87 -5.83 -19.35
CA LEU A 43 12.47 -6.61 -20.53
C LEU A 43 13.29 -6.22 -21.77
N GLN A 44 13.56 -4.93 -21.96
CA GLN A 44 14.44 -4.44 -23.03
C GLN A 44 15.87 -4.98 -22.86
N LYS A 45 16.43 -4.94 -21.64
CA LYS A 45 17.77 -5.51 -21.35
C LYS A 45 17.85 -7.02 -21.58
N MET A 46 16.74 -7.75 -21.44
CA MET A 46 16.66 -9.18 -21.72
C MET A 46 16.40 -9.49 -23.20
N ASN A 47 16.30 -8.47 -24.06
CA ASN A 47 15.92 -8.59 -25.47
C ASN A 47 14.55 -9.28 -25.66
N LEU A 48 13.65 -9.15 -24.68
CA LEU A 48 12.27 -9.64 -24.76
C LEU A 48 11.31 -8.59 -25.31
N LEU A 49 11.74 -7.32 -25.30
CA LEU A 49 11.02 -6.17 -25.80
C LEU A 49 12.00 -5.34 -26.65
N GLY A 50 11.60 -4.90 -27.83
CA GLY A 50 12.40 -4.03 -28.68
C GLY A 50 12.67 -2.65 -28.06
N ASP A 51 13.70 -1.96 -28.54
CA ASP A 51 14.09 -0.64 -28.01
C ASP A 51 12.98 0.42 -28.10
N ASN A 52 12.12 0.31 -29.12
CA ASN A 52 10.97 1.19 -29.35
C ASN A 52 9.63 0.56 -28.98
N GLU A 53 9.62 -0.69 -28.50
CA GLU A 53 8.39 -1.35 -28.06
C GLU A 53 8.11 -0.98 -26.60
N HIS A 54 6.81 -0.85 -26.30
CA HIS A 54 6.32 -0.43 -25.00
C HIS A 54 5.43 -1.51 -24.38
N ILE A 55 5.50 -1.72 -23.07
CA ILE A 55 4.70 -2.76 -22.38
C ILE A 55 3.19 -2.52 -22.61
N GLU A 56 2.79 -1.25 -22.71
CA GLU A 56 1.41 -0.81 -22.93
C GLU A 56 0.81 -1.32 -24.24
N GLU A 57 1.64 -1.63 -25.23
CA GLU A 57 1.23 -2.21 -26.51
C GLU A 57 0.74 -3.67 -26.33
N TYR A 58 1.27 -4.36 -25.33
CA TYR A 58 0.92 -5.74 -24.96
C TYR A 58 -0.24 -5.76 -23.97
N LYS A 59 -1.45 -5.47 -24.46
CA LYS A 59 -2.67 -5.33 -23.64
C LYS A 59 -2.94 -6.48 -22.66
N GLY A 60 -2.63 -7.73 -23.04
CA GLY A 60 -2.81 -8.89 -22.16
C GLY A 60 -1.88 -8.86 -20.95
N PHE A 61 -0.60 -8.51 -21.18
CA PHE A 61 0.38 -8.36 -20.11
C PHE A 61 0.05 -7.16 -19.23
N GLU A 62 -0.25 -6.02 -19.84
CA GLU A 62 -0.64 -4.80 -19.15
C GLU A 62 -1.86 -5.01 -18.25
N TYR A 63 -2.84 -5.80 -18.70
CA TYR A 63 -3.98 -6.20 -17.90
C TYR A 63 -3.55 -7.01 -16.66
N VAL A 64 -2.70 -8.02 -16.83
CA VAL A 64 -2.20 -8.83 -15.69
C VAL A 64 -1.42 -7.95 -14.71
N PHE A 65 -0.52 -7.09 -15.20
CA PHE A 65 0.26 -6.17 -14.37
C PHE A 65 -0.64 -5.27 -13.51
N LYS A 66 -1.66 -4.65 -14.12
CA LYS A 66 -2.63 -3.80 -13.41
C LYS A 66 -3.41 -4.56 -12.34
N ASN A 67 -3.81 -5.81 -12.62
CA ASN A 67 -4.52 -6.62 -11.63
C ASN A 67 -3.64 -6.98 -10.44
N VAL A 68 -2.38 -7.39 -10.68
CA VAL A 68 -1.43 -7.69 -9.58
C VAL A 68 -1.23 -6.47 -8.68
N TRP A 69 -1.08 -5.28 -9.26
CA TRP A 69 -0.93 -4.04 -8.48
C TRP A 69 -2.21 -3.57 -7.79
N ALA A 70 -3.38 -3.91 -8.33
CA ALA A 70 -4.67 -3.68 -7.67
C ALA A 70 -4.83 -4.61 -6.46
N ASP A 71 -4.52 -5.90 -6.61
CA ASP A 71 -4.60 -6.89 -5.53
C ASP A 71 -3.58 -6.58 -4.41
N ASN A 72 -2.36 -6.14 -4.78
CA ASN A 72 -1.37 -5.64 -3.81
C ASN A 72 -1.93 -4.45 -3.01
N ALA A 73 -2.58 -3.50 -3.68
CA ALA A 73 -3.21 -2.37 -3.01
C ALA A 73 -4.26 -2.83 -1.99
N ASP A 74 -5.13 -3.77 -2.38
CA ASP A 74 -6.17 -4.32 -1.51
C ASP A 74 -5.60 -5.00 -0.27
N VAL A 75 -4.55 -5.82 -0.43
CA VAL A 75 -3.88 -6.49 0.70
C VAL A 75 -3.24 -5.47 1.65
N CYS A 76 -2.49 -4.49 1.11
CA CYS A 76 -1.86 -3.46 1.94
C CYS A 76 -2.91 -2.58 2.64
N ALA A 77 -4.00 -2.23 1.97
CA ALA A 77 -5.09 -1.46 2.55
C ALA A 77 -5.80 -2.22 3.67
N ASN A 78 -5.99 -3.53 3.50
CA ASN A 78 -6.60 -4.37 4.53
C ASN A 78 -5.72 -4.43 5.78
N GLN A 79 -4.40 -4.59 5.61
CA GLN A 79 -3.45 -4.59 6.72
C GLN A 79 -3.44 -3.25 7.49
N TYR A 80 -3.47 -2.13 6.77
CA TYR A 80 -3.38 -0.80 7.38
C TYR A 80 -4.72 -0.36 8.00
N ALA A 81 -5.80 -0.46 7.22
CA ALA A 81 -7.08 0.17 7.55
C ALA A 81 -8.22 -0.83 7.82
N GLY A 82 -7.99 -2.14 7.67
CA GLY A 82 -9.03 -3.18 7.85
C GLY A 82 -10.10 -3.21 6.76
N THR A 83 -9.86 -2.55 5.63
CA THR A 83 -10.77 -2.44 4.49
C THR A 83 -10.02 -2.65 3.18
N GLY A 84 -10.73 -2.97 2.09
CA GLY A 84 -10.12 -2.95 0.75
C GLY A 84 -9.54 -1.57 0.36
N ALA A 85 -8.75 -1.53 -0.71
CA ALA A 85 -8.19 -0.29 -1.23
C ALA A 85 -9.27 0.62 -1.81
N LEU A 86 -9.02 1.93 -1.78
CA LEU A 86 -9.83 2.89 -2.52
C LEU A 86 -9.29 2.99 -3.94
N LYS A 87 -10.16 3.34 -4.90
CA LYS A 87 -9.82 3.53 -6.32
C LYS A 87 -9.32 2.28 -7.04
N THR A 88 -9.66 1.09 -6.56
CA THR A 88 -9.31 -0.19 -7.22
C THR A 88 -9.83 -0.24 -8.65
N ASP A 89 -10.97 0.37 -8.92
CA ASP A 89 -11.57 0.52 -10.25
C ASP A 89 -10.72 1.39 -11.19
N PHE A 90 -10.14 2.49 -10.68
CA PHE A 90 -9.23 3.33 -11.45
C PHE A 90 -7.93 2.60 -11.79
N THR A 91 -7.34 1.87 -10.82
CA THR A 91 -6.14 1.05 -11.05
C THR A 91 -6.40 -0.07 -12.07
N ARG A 92 -7.59 -0.70 -12.00
CA ARG A 92 -7.94 -1.86 -12.83
C ARG A 92 -8.38 -1.50 -14.25
N THR A 93 -9.01 -0.34 -14.45
CA THR A 93 -9.65 0.01 -15.74
C THR A 93 -9.19 1.34 -16.33
N GLY A 94 -8.45 2.16 -15.59
CA GLY A 94 -8.03 3.51 -16.00
C GLY A 94 -9.17 4.53 -16.08
N LYS A 95 -10.41 4.15 -15.74
CA LYS A 95 -11.59 5.03 -15.71
C LYS A 95 -12.31 4.91 -14.37
N ARG A 96 -12.84 6.03 -13.87
CA ARG A 96 -13.65 6.05 -12.65
C ARG A 96 -15.05 5.53 -12.97
N THR A 97 -15.55 4.54 -12.22
CA THR A 97 -16.92 4.04 -12.38
C THR A 97 -17.81 4.51 -11.23
N PHE A 98 -19.12 4.70 -11.47
CA PHE A 98 -20.06 5.13 -10.42
C PHE A 98 -20.15 4.12 -9.26
N LEU A 99 -20.13 2.83 -9.58
CA LEU A 99 -20.06 1.74 -8.60
C LEU A 99 -18.75 1.77 -7.79
N GLY A 100 -17.62 2.08 -8.43
CA GLY A 100 -16.34 2.26 -7.75
C GLY A 100 -16.34 3.46 -6.80
N LEU A 101 -16.97 4.58 -7.19
CA LEU A 101 -17.16 5.74 -6.31
C LEU A 101 -18.00 5.42 -5.06
N LEU A 102 -19.07 4.63 -5.19
CA LEU A 102 -19.88 4.21 -4.04
C LEU A 102 -19.11 3.27 -3.11
N LYS A 103 -18.37 2.30 -3.68
CA LYS A 103 -17.52 1.39 -2.90
C LYS A 103 -16.39 2.14 -2.19
N ASP A 104 -15.81 3.14 -2.86
CA ASP A 104 -14.83 4.05 -2.25
C ASP A 104 -15.44 4.83 -1.09
N GLY A 105 -16.67 5.32 -1.23
CA GLY A 105 -17.41 6.00 -0.16
C GLY A 105 -17.62 5.11 1.05
N TYR A 106 -18.05 3.86 0.84
CA TYR A 106 -18.23 2.88 1.91
C TYR A 106 -16.91 2.56 2.62
N ASN A 107 -15.86 2.21 1.87
CA ASN A 107 -14.54 1.94 2.43
C ASN A 107 -14.02 3.16 3.20
N SER A 108 -14.23 4.38 2.71
CA SER A 108 -13.82 5.61 3.41
C SER A 108 -14.57 5.81 4.73
N ALA A 109 -15.87 5.52 4.78
CA ALA A 109 -16.65 5.59 6.02
C ALA A 109 -16.20 4.55 7.05
N VAL A 110 -15.91 3.32 6.60
CA VAL A 110 -15.39 2.25 7.46
C VAL A 110 -13.99 2.60 7.97
N ARG A 111 -13.11 3.14 7.11
CA ARG A 111 -11.79 3.65 7.52
C ARG A 111 -11.91 4.79 8.53
N TYR A 112 -12.84 5.72 8.31
CA TYR A 112 -13.11 6.80 9.27
C TYR A 112 -13.50 6.23 10.64
N TYR A 113 -14.34 5.20 10.68
CA TYR A 113 -14.71 4.52 11.92
C TYR A 113 -13.51 3.82 12.57
N TYR A 114 -12.74 3.01 11.83
CA TYR A 114 -11.60 2.31 12.41
C TYR A 114 -10.50 3.26 12.90
N ASN A 115 -10.19 4.31 12.13
CA ASN A 115 -9.19 5.31 12.52
C ASN A 115 -9.64 6.11 13.75
N ASN A 116 -10.94 6.43 13.87
CA ASN A 116 -11.42 7.23 14.99
C ASN A 116 -11.83 6.43 16.21
N PHE A 117 -12.03 5.11 16.14
CA PHE A 117 -12.53 4.35 17.30
C PHE A 117 -11.70 3.13 17.66
N ASN A 118 -10.86 2.64 16.74
CA ASN A 118 -10.12 1.38 16.93
C ASN A 118 -8.59 1.55 16.84
N ASP A 119 -8.10 2.75 16.47
CA ASP A 119 -6.68 3.00 16.32
C ASP A 119 -5.94 3.04 17.67
N GLY A 120 -6.57 3.55 18.73
CA GLY A 120 -6.01 3.55 20.08
C GLY A 120 -5.64 2.14 20.56
N TYR A 121 -6.53 1.16 20.36
CA TYR A 121 -6.24 -0.23 20.73
C TYR A 121 -5.13 -0.87 19.89
N LYS A 122 -5.00 -0.49 18.61
CA LYS A 122 -3.89 -0.95 17.74
C LYS A 122 -2.56 -0.37 18.21
N GLN A 123 -2.52 0.92 18.51
CA GLN A 123 -1.31 1.58 19.00
C GLN A 123 -0.88 1.03 20.36
N ASP A 124 -1.83 0.78 21.27
CA ASP A 124 -1.54 0.14 22.56
C ASP A 124 -0.96 -1.27 22.38
N ALA A 125 -1.49 -2.08 21.46
CA ALA A 125 -0.94 -3.40 21.15
C ALA A 125 0.48 -3.33 20.56
N ILE A 126 0.75 -2.37 19.68
CA ILE A 126 2.08 -2.12 19.10
C ILE A 126 3.06 -1.67 20.19
N ASP A 127 2.66 -0.76 21.07
CA ASP A 127 3.48 -0.26 22.18
C ASP A 127 3.82 -1.36 23.19
N VAL A 128 2.88 -2.27 23.47
CA VAL A 128 3.15 -3.46 24.29
C VAL A 128 4.16 -4.37 23.60
N PHE A 129 3.97 -4.65 22.31
CA PHE A 129 4.86 -5.54 21.55
C PHE A 129 6.29 -4.98 21.42
N LEU A 130 6.43 -3.67 21.21
CA LEU A 130 7.73 -2.98 21.08
C LEU A 130 8.38 -2.65 22.44
N GLY A 131 7.71 -2.94 23.56
CA GLY A 131 8.23 -2.67 24.90
C GLY A 131 8.19 -1.20 25.31
N ASN A 132 7.45 -0.36 24.58
CA ASN A 132 7.23 1.06 24.90
C ASN A 132 6.12 1.27 25.95
N TYR A 133 5.38 0.21 26.29
CA TYR A 133 4.30 0.28 27.28
C TYR A 133 4.83 0.38 28.71
N VAL A 134 4.62 1.55 29.34
CA VAL A 134 4.92 1.76 30.77
C VAL A 134 3.69 1.36 31.59
N VAL A 135 3.81 0.27 32.36
CA VAL A 135 2.77 -0.17 33.31
C VAL A 135 2.74 0.77 34.50
N ASN A 136 1.67 1.56 34.63
CA ASN A 136 1.46 2.39 35.81
C ASN A 136 0.85 1.53 36.93
N ARG A 137 1.66 1.13 37.91
CA ARG A 137 1.26 0.19 38.98
C ARG A 137 0.15 0.68 39.91
N MET A 138 -0.30 1.93 39.78
CA MET A 138 -1.38 2.53 40.57
C MET A 138 -2.74 2.56 39.86
N GLU A 139 -2.80 2.21 38.57
CA GLU A 139 -4.07 2.13 37.84
C GLU A 139 -4.69 0.74 38.02
N THR A 140 -5.71 0.65 38.90
CA THR A 140 -6.55 -0.55 39.08
C THR A 140 -7.63 -0.71 37.99
N SER A 141 -7.56 0.09 36.92
CA SER A 141 -8.45 0.01 35.77
C SER A 141 -7.88 -0.97 34.74
N SER A 142 -8.65 -2.00 34.38
CA SER A 142 -8.32 -2.92 33.29
C SER A 142 -8.49 -2.31 31.89
N MET A 143 -8.80 -1.02 31.78
CA MET A 143 -8.87 -0.30 30.52
C MET A 143 -7.83 0.82 30.48
N PRO A 144 -7.08 0.97 29.37
CA PRO A 144 -6.19 2.10 29.16
C PRO A 144 -6.98 3.40 29.20
N ASP A 145 -6.43 4.38 29.93
CA ASP A 145 -7.04 5.68 30.20
C ASP A 145 -7.48 6.42 28.91
N VAL A 146 -8.74 6.84 28.88
CA VAL A 146 -9.36 7.62 27.80
C VAL A 146 -8.60 8.94 27.55
N GLN A 147 -7.80 9.42 28.51
CA GLN A 147 -6.93 10.58 28.31
C GLN A 147 -5.74 10.32 27.36
N ARG A 148 -5.24 9.08 27.21
CA ARG A 148 -4.22 8.78 26.19
C ARG A 148 -4.74 8.90 24.76
N ALA A 149 -6.04 8.69 24.56
CA ALA A 149 -6.68 8.80 23.26
C ALA A 149 -6.51 10.21 22.67
N GLN A 150 -6.52 11.27 23.48
CA GLN A 150 -6.33 12.65 23.01
C GLN A 150 -4.96 12.91 22.36
N LYS A 151 -3.94 12.10 22.65
CA LYS A 151 -2.62 12.21 22.01
C LYS A 151 -2.65 11.81 20.53
N TYR A 152 -3.64 11.02 20.12
CA TYR A 152 -3.79 10.49 18.76
C TYR A 152 -4.78 11.28 17.89
N TYR A 153 -5.57 12.21 18.45
CA TYR A 153 -6.51 13.06 17.69
C TYR A 153 -6.04 14.51 17.46
N LEU A 154 -4.78 14.83 17.81
CA LEU A 154 -4.19 16.18 17.63
C LEU A 154 -3.13 16.21 16.51
N ILE A 155 -3.41 15.55 15.38
CA ILE A 155 -2.71 15.76 14.10
C ILE A 155 -3.72 16.16 13.04
#